data_AF-A0AAN8GUY1-F1
#
_entry.id   AF-A0AAN8GUY1-F1
#
_cell.length_a   1.000
_cell.length_b   1.000
_cell.length_c   1.000
_cell.angle_alpha   90.00
_cell.angle_beta   90.00
_cell.angle_gamma   90.00
#
_symmetry.space_group_name_H-M   'P 1'
#
loop_
_entity.id
_entity.type
_entity.pdbx_description
1 polymer ?
#
loop_
_entity_poly.entity_id
_entity_poly.type
_entity_poly.pdbx_seq_one_letter_code
_entity_poly.pdbx_strand_id
1 'polypeptide(L)'
;MSGQSISQHPLRVDTKERILPEPTEDTSRNLPRLAAVSLNVRLKLIKMADTVETKIQNYRTAPFDARFPNTNQTRNCYQNYLDFHRCTKALSAKDQDVAPCDWYQRVYKSLCPTSWVGRWDDQIEGGSFAGKI
;
A
#
# COMPACT_ATOMS: atom_id res chain seq x y z
N MET A 1 -59.40 31.58 -51.06
CA MET A 1 -58.25 31.96 -51.89
C MET A 1 -57.19 32.56 -50.98
N SER A 2 -55.92 32.19 -51.21
CA SER A 2 -54.70 32.95 -50.87
C SER A 2 -54.01 32.76 -49.50
N GLY A 3 -52.75 32.28 -49.55
CA GLY A 3 -51.61 32.60 -48.65
C GLY A 3 -51.39 31.65 -47.46
N GLN A 4 -50.35 30.78 -47.42
CA GLN A 4 -48.92 30.99 -47.04
C GLN A 4 -48.76 31.50 -45.58
N SER A 5 -47.88 31.03 -44.66
CA SER A 5 -46.62 30.28 -44.73
C SER A 5 -46.12 29.88 -43.30
N ILE A 6 -45.23 28.87 -43.22
CA ILE A 6 -44.06 28.68 -42.31
C ILE A 6 -44.21 28.23 -40.82
N SER A 7 -43.60 27.04 -40.59
CA SER A 7 -42.69 26.58 -39.51
C SER A 7 -43.17 26.50 -38.04
N GLN A 8 -43.10 25.29 -37.48
CA GLN A 8 -42.11 24.92 -36.44
C GLN A 8 -42.24 23.44 -36.03
N HIS A 9 -41.09 22.77 -35.86
CA HIS A 9 -40.90 21.40 -35.37
C HIS A 9 -41.54 21.16 -33.98
N PRO A 10 -42.02 19.94 -33.66
CA PRO A 10 -41.11 18.90 -33.17
C PRO A 10 -41.46 17.48 -33.64
N LEU A 11 -40.51 16.80 -34.30
CA LEU A 11 -40.52 15.34 -34.32
C LEU A 11 -39.79 14.87 -33.06
N ARG A 12 -40.56 14.43 -32.06
CA ARG A 12 -40.04 13.77 -30.86
C ARG A 12 -39.46 12.41 -31.28
N VAL A 13 -38.18 12.23 -30.98
CA VAL A 13 -37.39 11.03 -31.27
C VAL A 13 -37.87 9.84 -30.43
N ASP A 14 -38.00 8.72 -31.14
CA ASP A 14 -38.02 7.30 -30.77
C ASP A 14 -38.36 6.86 -29.33
N THR A 15 -39.42 6.05 -29.29
CA THR A 15 -39.59 4.88 -28.42
C THR A 15 -38.32 4.05 -28.25
N LYS A 16 -37.82 3.95 -27.02
CA LYS A 16 -37.19 2.72 -26.53
C LYS A 16 -37.28 2.63 -25.01
N GLU A 17 -38.33 1.96 -24.54
CA GLU A 17 -38.32 1.27 -23.24
C GLU A 17 -37.06 0.39 -23.20
N ARG A 18 -36.11 0.78 -22.34
CA ARG A 18 -34.94 -0.04 -22.06
C ARG A 18 -35.37 -1.07 -21.02
N ILE A 19 -35.70 -2.26 -21.51
CA ILE A 19 -35.78 -3.49 -20.72
C ILE A 19 -34.47 -3.60 -19.92
N LEU A 20 -34.57 -3.58 -18.58
CA LEU A 20 -33.48 -4.01 -17.72
C LEU A 20 -33.24 -5.50 -17.99
N PRO A 21 -32.00 -5.93 -18.30
CA PRO A 21 -31.75 -7.35 -18.50
C PRO A 21 -31.99 -8.10 -17.19
N GLU A 22 -32.85 -9.12 -17.25
CA GLU A 22 -33.00 -10.13 -16.19
C GLU A 22 -31.62 -10.68 -15.79
N PRO A 23 -31.31 -10.81 -14.49
CA PRO A 23 -30.01 -11.29 -14.03
C PRO A 23 -29.82 -12.74 -14.48
N THR A 24 -28.80 -13.00 -15.30
CA THR A 24 -28.46 -14.35 -15.75
C THR A 24 -28.04 -15.22 -14.55
N GLU A 25 -28.59 -16.43 -14.48
CA GLU A 25 -28.45 -17.41 -13.37
C GLU A 25 -27.00 -17.81 -13.01
N ASP A 26 -26.00 -17.38 -13.78
CA ASP A 26 -24.58 -17.74 -13.56
C ASP A 26 -23.90 -16.89 -12.45
N THR A 27 -24.48 -15.75 -12.08
CA THR A 27 -23.91 -14.88 -11.03
C THR A 27 -24.10 -15.46 -9.61
N SER A 28 -25.08 -16.35 -9.42
CA SER A 28 -25.43 -16.89 -8.09
C SER A 28 -24.46 -17.98 -7.58
N ARG A 29 -23.89 -18.80 -8.46
CA ARG A 29 -23.02 -19.93 -8.05
C ARG A 29 -21.62 -19.49 -7.60
N ASN A 30 -21.14 -18.35 -8.10
CA ASN A 30 -19.80 -17.84 -7.80
C ASN A 30 -19.76 -16.89 -6.60
N LEU A 31 -20.90 -16.31 -6.20
CA LEU A 31 -21.00 -15.42 -5.03
C LEU A 31 -20.51 -16.06 -3.71
N PRO A 32 -20.90 -17.30 -3.33
CA PRO A 32 -20.39 -17.92 -2.10
C PRO A 32 -18.88 -18.21 -2.17
N ARG A 33 -18.36 -18.53 -3.36
CA ARG A 33 -16.93 -18.79 -3.56
C ARG A 33 -16.10 -17.50 -3.52
N LEU A 34 -16.58 -16.42 -4.12
CA LEU A 34 -15.97 -15.09 -4.05
C LEU A 34 -16.02 -14.52 -2.63
N ALA A 35 -17.13 -14.70 -1.90
CA ALA A 35 -17.24 -14.33 -0.50
C ALA A 35 -16.28 -15.13 0.39
N ALA A 36 -16.14 -16.44 0.18
CA ALA A 36 -15.18 -17.28 0.89
C ALA A 36 -13.72 -16.91 0.58
N VAL A 37 -13.38 -16.58 -0.68
CA VAL A 37 -12.05 -16.06 -1.04
C VAL A 37 -11.77 -14.74 -0.32
N SER A 38 -12.74 -13.82 -0.28
CA SER A 38 -12.61 -12.54 0.44
C SER A 38 -12.41 -12.72 1.95
N LEU A 39 -13.15 -13.64 2.57
CA LEU A 39 -12.99 -13.97 4.00
C LEU A 39 -11.61 -14.61 4.29
N ASN A 40 -11.16 -15.53 3.43
CA ASN A 40 -9.84 -16.16 3.57
C ASN A 40 -8.69 -15.14 3.41
N VAL A 41 -8.82 -14.18 2.49
CA VAL A 41 -7.85 -13.08 2.33
C VAL A 41 -7.84 -12.19 3.57
N ARG A 42 -9.01 -11.80 4.11
CA ARG A 42 -9.12 -11.05 5.37
C ARG A 42 -8.52 -11.79 6.55
N LEU A 43 -8.83 -13.07 6.73
CA LEU A 43 -8.26 -13.90 7.79
C LEU A 43 -6.73 -14.02 7.68
N LYS A 44 -6.21 -14.09 6.45
CA LYS A 44 -4.75 -14.11 6.21
C LYS A 44 -4.09 -12.77 6.54
N LEU A 45 -4.74 -11.65 6.22
CA LEU A 45 -4.27 -10.30 6.58
C LEU A 45 -4.26 -10.11 8.11
N ILE A 46 -5.32 -10.51 8.80
CA ILE A 46 -5.41 -10.46 10.27
C ILE A 46 -4.26 -11.26 10.89
N LYS A 47 -4.07 -12.52 10.47
CA LYS A 47 -2.97 -13.37 10.96
C LYS A 47 -1.58 -12.75 10.72
N MET A 48 -1.36 -12.09 9.58
CA MET A 48 -0.08 -11.45 9.28
C MET A 48 0.17 -10.21 10.15
N ALA A 49 -0.87 -9.40 10.37
CA ALA A 49 -0.80 -8.24 11.26
C ALA A 49 -0.46 -8.66 12.71
N ASP A 50 -1.17 -9.67 13.23
CA ASP A 50 -0.93 -10.22 14.58
C ASP A 50 0.51 -10.74 14.74
N THR A 51 1.05 -11.36 13.69
CA THR A 51 2.42 -11.89 13.68
C THR A 51 3.47 -10.78 13.71
N VAL A 52 3.23 -9.67 13.01
CA VAL A 52 4.17 -8.53 12.99
C VAL A 52 4.15 -7.80 14.34
N GLU A 53 2.97 -7.53 14.89
CA GLU A 53 2.82 -6.87 16.19
C GLU A 53 3.52 -7.67 17.29
N THR A 54 3.27 -8.98 17.35
CA THR A 54 3.90 -9.86 18.34
C THR A 54 5.43 -9.86 18.23
N LYS A 55 5.98 -9.77 17.01
CA LYS A 55 7.43 -9.68 16.77
C LYS A 55 8.00 -8.35 17.24
N ILE A 56 7.27 -7.25 17.06
CA ILE A 56 7.66 -5.92 17.53
C ILE A 56 7.65 -5.87 19.06
N GLN A 57 6.60 -6.41 19.69
CA GLN A 57 6.47 -6.45 21.16
C GLN A 57 7.56 -7.29 21.83
N ASN A 58 7.93 -8.43 21.22
CA ASN A 58 8.98 -9.31 21.75
C ASN A 58 10.38 -9.00 21.21
N TYR A 59 10.57 -7.84 20.56
CA TYR A 59 11.84 -7.47 19.98
C TYR A 59 12.91 -7.23 21.06
N ARG A 60 14.06 -7.90 20.92
CA ARG A 60 15.23 -7.74 21.80
C ARG A 60 16.41 -7.10 21.08
N THR A 61 16.74 -7.63 19.91
CA THR A 61 17.81 -7.16 19.04
C THR A 61 17.51 -7.58 17.60
N ALA A 62 18.29 -7.10 16.64
CA ALA A 62 18.15 -7.47 15.24
C ALA A 62 18.37 -8.99 15.08
N PRO A 63 17.44 -9.73 14.47
CA PRO A 63 17.63 -11.16 14.22
C PRO A 63 18.66 -11.37 13.10
N PHE A 64 19.11 -12.63 12.95
CA PHE A 64 19.92 -13.02 11.80
C PHE A 64 19.16 -12.79 10.49
N ASP A 65 19.82 -12.13 9.53
CA ASP A 65 19.31 -11.91 8.18
C ASP A 65 20.19 -12.66 7.17
N ALA A 66 19.61 -13.68 6.53
CA ALA A 66 20.32 -14.52 5.57
C ALA A 66 20.84 -13.77 4.33
N ARG A 67 20.35 -12.54 4.06
CA ARG A 67 20.88 -11.67 3.00
C ARG A 67 22.24 -11.09 3.35
N PHE A 68 22.57 -11.02 4.64
CA PHE A 68 23.80 -10.45 5.18
C PHE A 68 24.51 -11.46 6.12
N PRO A 69 24.94 -12.64 5.62
CA PRO A 69 25.43 -13.73 6.48
C PRO A 69 26.86 -13.52 7.00
N ASN A 70 27.60 -12.56 6.43
CA ASN A 70 29.01 -12.34 6.73
C ASN A 70 29.21 -11.42 7.94
N THR A 71 30.40 -11.45 8.55
CA THR A 71 30.76 -10.58 9.68
C THR A 71 30.59 -9.08 9.39
N ASN A 72 30.83 -8.65 8.15
CA ASN A 72 30.63 -7.25 7.78
C ASN A 72 29.14 -6.91 7.61
N GLN A 73 28.56 -6.29 8.65
CA GLN A 73 27.14 -5.92 8.72
C GLN A 73 26.83 -4.50 8.19
N THR A 74 27.79 -3.82 7.56
CA THR A 74 27.62 -2.45 7.03
C THR A 74 26.41 -2.35 6.10
N ARG A 75 26.24 -3.31 5.18
CA ARG A 75 25.10 -3.30 4.25
C ARG A 75 23.77 -3.62 4.93
N ASN A 76 23.77 -4.42 6.00
CA ASN A 76 22.57 -4.71 6.77
C ASN A 76 22.05 -3.44 7.47
N CYS A 77 22.96 -2.75 8.17
CA CYS A 77 22.67 -1.45 8.77
C CYS A 77 22.13 -0.46 7.72
N TYR A 78 22.88 -0.23 6.64
CA TYR A 78 22.51 0.76 5.63
C TYR A 78 21.18 0.43 4.93
N GLN A 79 20.93 -0.84 4.62
CA GLN A 79 19.67 -1.25 3.99
C GLN A 79 18.46 -1.01 4.89
N ASN A 80 18.55 -1.35 6.18
CA ASN A 80 17.43 -1.11 7.11
C ASN A 80 17.20 0.39 7.37
N TYR A 81 18.24 1.21 7.36
CA TYR A 81 18.10 2.66 7.41
C TYR A 81 17.32 3.18 6.19
N LEU A 82 17.72 2.79 4.98
CA LEU A 82 16.99 3.16 3.76
C LEU A 82 15.55 2.65 3.75
N ASP A 83 15.32 1.41 4.17
CA ASP A 83 13.99 0.79 4.18
C ASP A 83 13.04 1.53 5.14
N PHE A 84 13.54 1.97 6.30
CA PHE A 84 12.76 2.81 7.22
C PHE A 84 12.29 4.11 6.55
N HIS A 85 13.21 4.87 5.95
CA HIS A 85 12.86 6.16 5.33
C HIS A 85 11.96 5.98 4.10
N ARG A 86 12.23 4.97 3.27
CA ARG A 86 11.38 4.64 2.11
C ARG A 86 9.98 4.21 2.52
N CYS A 87 9.88 3.33 3.50
CA CYS A 87 8.60 2.86 4.04
C CYS A 87 7.80 4.04 4.59
N THR A 88 8.42 4.84 5.46
CA THR A 88 7.78 6.00 6.08
C THR A 88 7.32 7.00 5.04
N LYS A 89 8.16 7.33 4.05
CA LYS A 89 7.82 8.24 2.95
C LYS A 89 6.67 7.71 2.10
N ALA A 90 6.70 6.42 1.75
CA ALA A 90 5.68 5.80 0.90
C ALA A 90 4.30 5.71 1.58
N LEU A 91 4.27 5.45 2.90
CA LEU A 91 3.02 5.38 3.66
C LEU A 91 2.50 6.77 4.03
N SER A 92 3.37 7.70 4.42
CA SER A 92 2.99 9.09 4.71
C SER A 92 2.45 9.79 3.47
N ALA A 93 3.02 9.54 2.28
CA ALA A 93 2.50 10.09 1.02
C ALA A 93 1.10 9.58 0.63
N LYS A 94 0.62 8.53 1.30
CA LYS A 94 -0.71 7.94 1.09
C LYS A 94 -1.64 8.15 2.29
N ASP A 95 -1.21 8.95 3.28
CA ASP A 95 -1.91 9.13 4.56
C ASP A 95 -2.24 7.79 5.25
N GLN A 96 -1.32 6.82 5.16
CA GLN A 96 -1.42 5.50 5.77
C GLN A 96 -0.61 5.41 7.06
N ASP A 97 -1.02 4.50 7.95
CA ASP A 97 -0.30 4.22 9.19
C ASP A 97 1.14 3.77 8.93
N VAL A 98 2.10 4.42 9.60
CA VAL A 98 3.54 4.17 9.49
C VAL A 98 4.05 3.13 10.49
N ALA A 99 3.21 2.64 11.41
CA ALA A 99 3.57 1.59 12.37
C ALA A 99 4.25 0.36 11.74
N PRO A 100 3.89 -0.10 10.51
CA PRO A 100 4.60 -1.20 9.86
C PRO A 100 6.10 -0.94 9.60
N CYS A 101 6.51 0.33 9.53
CA CYS A 101 7.91 0.72 9.32
C CYS A 101 8.76 0.62 10.59
N ASP A 102 8.15 0.50 11.77
CA ASP A 102 8.85 0.47 13.07
C ASP A 102 9.80 -0.71 13.20
N TRP A 103 9.53 -1.82 12.51
CA TRP A 103 10.44 -2.95 12.42
C TRP A 103 11.82 -2.52 11.91
N TYR A 104 11.87 -1.79 10.78
CA TYR A 104 13.12 -1.31 10.20
C TYR A 104 13.81 -0.32 11.13
N GLN A 105 13.02 0.51 11.84
CA GLN A 105 13.55 1.45 12.81
C GLN A 105 14.32 0.76 13.94
N ARG A 106 13.70 -0.26 14.53
CA ARG A 106 14.32 -1.06 15.60
C ARG A 106 15.58 -1.78 15.11
N VAL A 107 15.54 -2.33 13.91
CA VAL A 107 16.68 -3.06 13.33
C VAL A 107 17.86 -2.14 13.04
N TYR A 108 17.68 -1.02 12.33
CA TYR A 108 18.83 -0.15 12.06
C TYR A 108 19.38 0.48 13.36
N LYS A 109 18.53 0.82 14.34
CA LYS A 109 19.00 1.33 15.64
C LYS A 109 19.82 0.30 16.43
N SER A 110 19.57 -0.99 16.22
CA SER A 110 20.33 -2.07 16.87
C SER A 110 21.64 -2.41 16.14
N LEU A 111 21.73 -2.14 14.84
CA LEU A 111 22.88 -2.52 14.00
C LEU A 111 23.84 -1.37 13.72
N CYS A 112 23.32 -0.16 13.54
CA CYS A 112 24.09 0.97 13.05
C CYS A 112 24.82 1.71 14.17
N PRO A 113 26.08 2.12 13.96
CA PRO A 113 26.72 3.10 14.84
C PRO A 113 25.92 4.40 14.88
N THR A 114 25.68 4.94 16.06
CA THR A 114 24.91 6.20 16.23
C THR A 114 25.51 7.36 15.45
N SER A 115 26.84 7.42 15.32
CA SER A 115 27.54 8.44 14.53
C SER A 115 27.26 8.35 13.03
N TRP A 116 26.95 7.16 12.50
CA TRP A 116 26.56 7.02 11.10
C TRP A 116 25.13 7.50 10.89
N VAL A 117 24.21 7.10 11.79
CA VAL A 117 22.81 7.51 11.77
C VAL A 117 22.70 9.03 11.83
N GLY A 118 23.32 9.67 12.82
CA GLY A 118 23.26 11.14 12.95
C GLY A 118 23.81 11.88 11.72
N ARG A 119 24.92 11.41 11.15
CA ARG A 119 25.46 11.99 9.91
C ARG A 119 24.52 11.81 8.72
N TRP A 120 23.84 10.68 8.61
CA TRP A 120 22.87 10.46 7.55
C TRP A 120 21.59 11.27 7.77
N ASP A 121 21.15 11.44 9.01
CA ASP A 121 20.01 12.30 9.37
C ASP A 121 20.31 13.76 8.97
N ASP A 122 21.49 14.30 9.34
CA ASP A 122 21.94 15.63 8.95
C ASP A 122 21.98 15.80 7.42
N GLN A 123 22.43 14.76 6.70
CA GLN A 123 22.47 14.76 5.24
C GLN A 123 21.07 14.73 4.63
N ILE A 124 20.11 14.03 5.23
CA ILE A 124 18.72 14.00 4.76
C ILE A 124 18.09 15.37 4.97
N GLU A 125 18.23 15.96 6.15
CA GLU A 125 17.73 17.30 6.47
C GLU A 125 18.36 18.35 5.55
N GLY A 126 19.67 18.25 5.31
CA GLY A 126 20.40 19.14 4.41
C GLY A 126 20.22 18.83 2.91
N GLY A 127 19.40 17.85 2.53
CA GLY A 127 19.16 17.48 1.12
C GLY A 127 20.39 16.96 0.36
N SER A 128 21.42 16.52 1.07
CA SER A 128 22.71 16.07 0.52
C SER A 128 22.94 14.55 0.64
N PHE A 129 21.96 13.81 1.17
CA PHE A 129 22.05 12.37 1.32
C PHE A 129 22.12 11.65 -0.04
N ALA A 130 23.17 10.85 -0.23
CA ALA A 130 23.43 10.17 -1.51
C ALA A 130 22.48 8.98 -1.78
N GLY A 131 21.86 8.43 -0.73
CA GLY A 131 20.95 7.30 -0.86
C GLY A 131 19.58 7.72 -1.39
N LYS A 132 19.02 6.92 -2.31
CA LYS A 132 17.65 7.15 -2.82
C LYS A 132 16.61 6.74 -1.78
N ILE A 133 15.92 7.72 -1.20
CA ILE A 133 14.81 7.55 -0.25
C ILE A 133 13.47 8.04 -0.80
#